data_AF-A0A9D1GYM8-F1
#
_entry.id   AF-A0A9D1GYM8-F1
#
_cell.length_a   1.000
_cell.length_b   1.000
_cell.length_c   1.000
_cell.angle_alpha   90.00
_cell.angle_beta   90.00
_cell.angle_gamma   90.00
#
_symmetry.space_group_name_H-M   'P 1'
#
loop_
_entity.id
_entity.type
_entity.pdbx_description
1 polymer ?
#
loop_
_entity_poly.entity_id
_entity_poly.type
_entity_poly.pdbx_seq_one_letter_code
_entity_poly.pdbx_strand_id
1 'polypeptide(L)'
;EPSERQSRIPLYRRAAGFGFPGLRVDGNDVLAVRAVTQWALDRARSGQGPTLIEAYTYRMGAHTTSDDPTKYRLETELEHWRLKDPIERVKALLQRNGALDEHWWSEINQQADQLATELRKGCLTLPEPDPLAAFDEVYEEQTSYLLDQQQRYREYLASFEGAE
;
A
#
# COMPACT_ATOMS: atom_id res chain seq x y z
N GLU A 1 14.76 5.33 5.13
CA GLU A 1 16.07 5.90 4.74
C GLU A 1 16.22 5.90 3.22
N PRO A 2 17.05 6.79 2.64
CA PRO A 2 17.30 6.84 1.20
C PRO A 2 17.87 5.52 0.66
N SER A 3 17.47 5.12 -0.55
CA SER A 3 17.94 3.87 -1.18
C SER A 3 19.46 3.82 -1.37
N GLU A 4 20.10 4.97 -1.53
CA GLU A 4 21.55 5.13 -1.64
C GLU A 4 22.31 4.73 -0.36
N ARG A 5 21.65 4.77 0.82
CA ARG A 5 22.22 4.26 2.07
C ARG A 5 22.04 2.75 2.23
N GLN A 6 20.99 2.19 1.62
CA GLN A 6 20.63 0.77 1.75
C GLN A 6 21.21 -0.11 0.64
N SER A 7 21.60 0.49 -0.49
CA SER A 7 22.06 -0.24 -1.67
C SER A 7 23.19 0.50 -2.39
N ARG A 8 24.25 -0.24 -2.71
CA ARG A 8 25.40 0.27 -3.50
C ARG A 8 25.07 0.57 -4.96
N ILE A 9 24.02 -0.07 -5.48
CA ILE A 9 23.55 0.12 -6.86
C ILE A 9 22.07 0.49 -6.86
N PRO A 10 21.59 1.24 -7.86
CA PRO A 10 20.17 1.42 -8.11
C PRO A 10 19.40 0.10 -8.09
N LEU A 11 18.22 0.07 -7.48
CA LEU A 11 17.47 -1.17 -7.28
C LEU A 11 17.15 -1.87 -8.59
N TYR A 12 16.76 -1.10 -9.63
CA TYR A 12 16.49 -1.67 -10.95
C TYR A 12 17.67 -2.48 -11.53
N ARG A 13 18.92 -2.14 -11.19
CA ARG A 13 20.09 -2.85 -11.71
C ARG A 13 20.32 -4.21 -11.07
N ARG A 14 19.70 -4.50 -9.92
CA ARG A 14 19.80 -5.82 -9.26
C ARG A 14 19.22 -6.93 -10.13
N ALA A 15 18.25 -6.62 -10.99
CA ALA A 15 17.64 -7.56 -11.94
C ALA A 15 18.67 -8.28 -12.83
N ALA A 16 19.77 -7.59 -13.18
CA ALA A 16 20.85 -8.17 -13.97
C ALA A 16 21.49 -9.39 -13.28
N GLY A 17 21.60 -9.38 -11.95
CA GLY A 17 22.13 -10.51 -11.18
C GLY A 17 21.24 -11.75 -11.20
N PHE A 18 19.99 -11.61 -11.64
CA PHE A 18 19.01 -12.69 -11.79
C PHE A 18 18.71 -13.02 -13.26
N GLY A 19 19.41 -12.39 -14.21
CA GLY A 19 19.27 -12.69 -15.63
C GLY A 19 17.99 -12.15 -16.29
N PHE A 20 17.36 -11.11 -15.73
CA PHE A 20 16.16 -10.51 -16.30
C PHE A 20 16.23 -8.98 -16.31
N PRO A 21 15.42 -8.28 -17.15
CA PRO A 21 15.52 -6.84 -17.28
C PRO A 21 15.03 -6.11 -16.04
N GLY A 22 15.72 -5.03 -15.69
CA GLY A 22 15.29 -4.07 -14.69
C GLY A 22 15.30 -2.67 -15.25
N LEU A 23 14.29 -1.89 -14.90
CA LEU A 23 14.09 -0.53 -15.41
C LEU A 23 13.64 0.40 -14.29
N ARG A 24 13.94 1.68 -14.44
CA ARG A 24 13.52 2.73 -13.52
C ARG A 24 12.55 3.65 -14.24
N VAL A 25 11.45 3.99 -13.58
CA VAL A 25 10.42 4.91 -14.06
C VAL A 25 10.23 6.02 -13.04
N ASP A 26 9.84 7.21 -13.50
CA ASP A 26 9.34 8.26 -12.61
C ASP A 26 8.06 7.77 -11.94
N GLY A 27 8.14 7.45 -10.65
CA GLY A 27 7.01 6.90 -9.90
C GLY A 27 5.87 7.90 -9.70
N ASN A 28 6.12 9.18 -9.94
CA ASN A 28 5.12 10.24 -9.84
C ASN A 28 4.50 10.59 -11.21
N ASP A 29 4.85 9.84 -12.27
CA ASP A 29 4.16 9.88 -13.56
C ASP A 29 3.30 8.62 -13.73
N VAL A 30 2.00 8.74 -13.43
CA VAL A 30 1.07 7.60 -13.52
C VAL A 30 0.98 7.01 -14.93
N LEU A 31 1.15 7.82 -15.97
CA LEU A 31 1.06 7.36 -17.36
C LEU A 31 2.32 6.59 -17.75
N ALA A 32 3.50 7.06 -17.33
CA ALA A 32 4.75 6.34 -17.52
C ALA A 32 4.75 5.01 -16.74
N VAL A 33 4.34 5.02 -15.47
CA VAL A 33 4.21 3.81 -14.65
C VAL A 33 3.26 2.81 -15.32
N ARG A 34 2.09 3.26 -15.79
CA ARG A 34 1.13 2.41 -16.49
C ARG A 34 1.72 1.82 -17.77
N ALA A 35 2.34 2.64 -18.61
CA ALA A 35 2.90 2.20 -19.90
C ALA A 35 3.99 1.13 -19.71
N VAL A 36 4.90 1.39 -18.78
CA VAL A 36 6.01 0.48 -18.45
C VAL A 36 5.49 -0.82 -17.82
N THR A 37 4.50 -0.73 -16.93
CA THR A 37 3.86 -1.91 -16.33
C THR A 37 3.15 -2.75 -17.38
N GLN A 38 2.41 -2.13 -18.31
CA GLN A 38 1.75 -2.83 -19.40
C GLN A 38 2.76 -3.57 -20.28
N TRP A 39 3.84 -2.90 -20.69
CA TRP A 39 4.92 -3.52 -21.46
C TRP A 39 5.55 -4.71 -20.72
N ALA A 40 5.81 -4.57 -19.42
CA ALA A 40 6.38 -5.65 -18.62
C ALA A 40 5.42 -6.85 -18.48
N LEU A 41 4.12 -6.60 -18.36
CA LEU A 41 3.10 -7.64 -18.34
C LEU A 41 3.00 -8.38 -19.68
N ASP A 42 3.01 -7.65 -20.79
CA ASP A 42 2.97 -8.26 -22.13
C ASP A 42 4.22 -9.11 -22.38
N ARG A 43 5.38 -8.65 -21.91
CA ARG A 43 6.64 -9.42 -21.90
C ARG A 43 6.50 -10.72 -21.10
N ALA A 44 5.99 -10.65 -19.87
CA ALA A 44 5.80 -11.84 -19.03
C ALA A 44 4.82 -12.84 -19.66
N ARG A 45 3.69 -12.36 -20.19
CA ARG A 45 2.65 -13.18 -20.84
C ARG A 45 3.12 -13.84 -22.13
N SER A 46 4.04 -13.20 -22.86
CA SER A 46 4.65 -13.77 -24.07
C SER A 46 5.82 -14.72 -23.79
N GLY A 47 6.01 -15.13 -22.52
CA GLY A 47 7.03 -16.11 -22.15
C GLY A 47 8.45 -15.56 -22.07
N GLN A 48 8.64 -14.23 -22.12
CA GLN A 48 9.96 -13.61 -22.04
C GLN A 48 10.47 -13.49 -20.59
N GLY A 49 9.69 -13.91 -19.59
CA GLY A 49 10.07 -13.92 -18.19
C GLY A 49 9.76 -12.62 -17.43
N PRO A 50 10.25 -12.47 -16.20
CA PRO A 50 9.92 -11.35 -15.32
C PRO A 50 10.68 -10.06 -15.68
N THR A 51 10.22 -8.94 -15.15
CA THR A 51 10.87 -7.62 -15.23
C THR A 51 10.81 -6.97 -13.86
N LEU A 52 11.91 -6.34 -13.40
CA LEU A 52 11.89 -5.47 -12.21
C LEU A 52 11.62 -4.01 -12.62
N ILE A 53 10.59 -3.41 -12.04
CA ILE A 53 10.27 -1.99 -12.22
C ILE A 53 10.59 -1.26 -10.92
N GLU A 54 11.54 -0.32 -10.94
CA GLU A 54 11.76 0.63 -9.85
C GLU A 54 10.97 1.91 -10.14
N ALA A 55 9.80 2.06 -9.51
CA ALA A 55 9.07 3.33 -9.50
C ALA A 55 9.74 4.29 -8.50
N TYR A 56 10.47 5.27 -9.01
CA TYR A 56 11.22 6.21 -8.18
C TYR A 56 10.28 7.31 -7.67
N THR A 57 9.95 7.27 -6.39
CA THR A 57 8.95 8.13 -5.73
C THR A 57 9.40 8.50 -4.32
N TYR A 58 8.54 9.19 -3.57
CA TYR A 58 8.83 9.70 -2.25
C TYR A 58 7.65 9.58 -1.29
N ARG A 59 7.94 9.15 -0.06
CA ARG A 59 6.94 9.05 1.02
C ARG A 59 6.79 10.41 1.70
N MET A 60 5.72 11.11 1.39
CA MET A 60 5.44 12.45 1.94
C MET A 60 5.29 12.43 3.47
N GLY A 61 4.56 11.44 3.99
CA GLY A 61 4.32 11.24 5.42
C GLY A 61 5.46 10.55 6.18
N ALA A 62 5.23 10.38 7.48
CA ALA A 62 6.05 9.54 8.36
C ALA A 62 6.03 8.08 7.93
N HIS A 63 6.93 7.26 8.49
CA HIS A 63 6.95 5.82 8.19
C HIS A 63 5.71 5.10 8.67
N THR A 64 5.27 5.48 9.85
CA THR A 64 4.13 4.96 10.60
C THR A 64 3.62 6.08 11.52
N THR A 65 2.48 5.89 12.18
CA THR A 65 1.95 6.85 13.16
C THR A 65 2.87 7.07 14.37
N SER A 66 3.70 6.08 14.72
CA SER A 66 4.67 6.17 15.83
C SER A 66 6.03 6.73 15.42
N ASP A 67 6.22 7.12 14.16
CA ASP A 67 7.51 7.57 13.63
C ASP A 67 7.59 9.10 13.56
N ASP A 68 8.78 9.64 13.85
CA ASP A 68 9.07 11.07 13.75
C ASP A 68 10.10 11.31 12.63
N PRO A 69 9.65 11.74 11.43
CA PRO A 69 10.53 11.93 10.29
C PRO A 69 11.49 13.11 10.45
N THR A 70 11.22 14.06 11.36
CA THR A 70 12.08 15.23 11.56
C THR A 70 13.48 14.86 12.06
N LYS A 71 13.64 13.67 12.63
CA LYS A 71 14.91 13.15 13.14
C LYS A 71 15.90 12.74 12.05
N TYR A 72 15.43 12.45 10.83
CA TYR A 72 16.27 11.86 9.79
C TYR A 72 16.05 12.42 8.38
N ARG A 73 15.19 13.43 8.24
CA ARG A 73 14.78 14.01 6.95
C ARG A 73 14.81 15.53 7.00
N LEU A 74 15.27 16.16 5.94
CA LEU A 74 15.28 17.62 5.80
C LEU A 74 13.93 18.10 5.23
N GLU A 75 13.44 19.24 5.74
CA GLU A 75 12.18 19.83 5.25
C GLU A 75 12.28 20.23 3.77
N THR A 76 13.45 20.73 3.34
CA THR A 76 13.71 21.12 1.94
C THR A 76 13.58 19.95 0.96
N GLU A 77 13.91 18.73 1.40
CA GLU A 77 13.71 17.52 0.60
C GLU A 77 12.21 17.25 0.41
N LEU A 78 11.42 17.38 1.48
CA LEU A 78 9.96 17.23 1.41
C LEU A 78 9.33 18.27 0.48
N GLU A 79 9.73 19.54 0.57
CA GLU A 79 9.24 20.62 -0.29
C GLU A 79 9.52 20.35 -1.78
N HIS A 80 10.73 19.91 -2.11
CA HIS A 80 11.09 19.54 -3.48
C HIS A 80 10.21 18.40 -4.03
N TRP A 81 9.87 17.43 -3.20
CA TRP A 81 8.99 16.33 -3.59
C TRP A 81 7.50 16.72 -3.62
N ARG A 82 7.05 17.70 -2.82
CA ARG A 82 5.69 18.27 -2.92
C ARG A 82 5.44 18.86 -4.29
N LEU A 83 6.45 19.50 -4.90
CA LEU A 83 6.35 20.04 -6.25
C LEU A 83 6.24 18.97 -7.35
N LYS A 84 6.41 17.70 -7.00
CA LYS A 84 6.34 16.54 -7.91
C LYS A 84 5.15 15.65 -7.58
N ASP A 85 4.13 16.16 -6.89
CA ASP A 85 2.96 15.37 -6.53
C ASP A 85 2.29 14.76 -7.79
N PRO A 86 2.10 13.43 -7.86
CA PRO A 86 1.47 12.78 -9.00
C PRO A 86 0.03 13.24 -9.24
N ILE A 87 -0.73 13.57 -8.20
CA ILE A 87 -2.12 14.03 -8.31
C ILE A 87 -2.15 15.41 -8.95
N GLU A 88 -1.34 16.35 -8.47
CA GLU A 88 -1.26 17.70 -9.04
C GLU A 88 -0.76 17.67 -10.49
N ARG A 89 0.19 16.79 -10.81
CA ARG A 89 0.68 16.59 -12.18
C ARG A 89 -0.43 16.16 -13.13
N VAL A 90 -1.23 15.16 -12.74
CA VAL A 90 -2.35 14.66 -13.55
C VAL A 90 -3.46 15.69 -13.63
N LYS A 91 -3.75 16.40 -12.54
CA LYS A 91 -4.72 17.48 -12.49
C LYS A 91 -4.40 18.57 -13.51
N ALA A 92 -3.16 19.07 -13.49
CA ALA A 92 -2.71 20.09 -14.43
C ALA A 92 -2.79 19.61 -15.90
N LEU A 93 -2.44 18.34 -16.17
CA LEU A 93 -2.56 17.75 -17.51
C LEU A 93 -4.01 17.74 -18.00
N LEU A 94 -4.94 17.27 -17.17
CA LEU A 94 -6.35 17.13 -17.54
C LEU A 94 -7.05 18.49 -17.69
N GLN A 95 -6.75 19.43 -16.80
CA GLN A 95 -7.25 20.82 -16.91
C GLN A 95 -6.75 21.49 -18.20
N ARG A 96 -5.45 21.36 -18.51
CA ARG A 96 -4.88 21.93 -19.76
C ARG A 96 -5.53 21.35 -21.01
N ASN A 97 -5.98 20.10 -20.97
CA ASN A 97 -6.65 19.44 -22.08
C ASN A 97 -8.16 19.70 -22.11
N GLY A 98 -8.71 20.50 -21.18
CA GLY A 98 -10.14 20.78 -21.08
C GLY A 98 -10.98 19.57 -20.68
N ALA A 99 -10.35 18.53 -20.12
CA ALA A 99 -11.02 17.29 -19.75
C ALA A 99 -11.72 17.37 -18.38
N LEU A 100 -11.33 18.32 -17.52
CA LEU A 100 -11.90 18.53 -16.19
C LEU A 100 -12.00 20.03 -15.89
N ASP A 101 -13.02 20.40 -15.13
CA ASP A 101 -13.23 21.73 -14.58
C ASP A 101 -13.28 21.70 -13.04
N GLU A 102 -13.50 22.86 -12.41
CA GLU A 102 -13.55 22.97 -10.95
C GLU A 102 -14.75 22.23 -10.34
N HIS A 103 -15.87 22.15 -11.08
CA HIS A 103 -17.05 21.42 -10.63
C HIS A 103 -16.74 19.94 -10.49
N TRP A 104 -16.13 19.35 -11.52
CA TRP A 104 -15.71 17.95 -11.48
C TRP A 104 -14.75 17.66 -10.31
N TRP A 105 -13.80 18.57 -10.03
CA TRP A 105 -12.88 18.44 -8.89
C TRP A 105 -13.60 18.47 -7.55
N SER A 106 -14.59 19.36 -7.40
CA SER A 106 -15.40 19.43 -6.19
C SER A 106 -16.20 18.13 -5.99
N GLU A 107 -16.81 17.60 -7.05
CA GLU A 107 -17.58 16.36 -6.99
C GLU A 107 -16.73 15.15 -6.61
N ILE A 108 -15.55 14.96 -7.21
CA ILE A 108 -14.70 13.80 -6.88
C ILE A 108 -14.18 13.86 -5.45
N ASN A 109 -13.86 15.06 -4.94
CA ASN A 109 -13.44 15.23 -3.55
C ASN A 109 -14.59 14.91 -2.58
N GLN A 110 -15.80 15.38 -2.87
CA GLN A 110 -16.98 15.04 -2.07
C GLN A 110 -17.23 13.52 -2.06
N GLN A 111 -17.12 12.86 -3.21
CA GLN A 111 -17.26 11.40 -3.30
C GLN A 111 -16.18 10.67 -2.50
N ALA A 112 -14.93 11.14 -2.54
CA ALA A 112 -13.83 10.58 -1.77
C ALA A 112 -14.06 10.73 -0.25
N ASP A 113 -14.52 11.90 0.21
CA ASP A 113 -14.85 12.17 1.61
C ASP A 113 -16.04 11.33 2.10
N GLN A 114 -17.06 11.17 1.26
CA GLN A 114 -18.20 10.31 1.55
C GLN A 114 -17.76 8.85 1.68
N LEU A 115 -16.98 8.35 0.72
CA LEU A 115 -16.43 6.99 0.76
C LEU A 115 -15.60 6.76 2.02
N ALA A 116 -14.73 7.71 2.39
CA ALA A 116 -13.93 7.62 3.61
C ALA A 116 -14.78 7.58 4.88
N THR A 117 -15.86 8.36 4.92
CA THR A 117 -16.82 8.41 6.04
C THR A 117 -17.57 7.09 6.17
N GLU A 118 -18.10 6.57 5.05
CA GLU A 118 -18.82 5.30 5.00
C GLU A 118 -17.92 4.13 5.37
N LEU A 119 -16.69 4.08 4.85
CA LEU A 119 -15.69 3.07 5.19
C LEU A 119 -15.38 3.09 6.69
N ARG A 120 -15.12 4.27 7.26
CA ARG A 120 -14.85 4.42 8.70
C ARG A 120 -16.02 3.93 9.54
N LYS A 121 -17.24 4.34 9.18
CA LYS A 121 -18.46 3.89 9.88
C LYS A 121 -18.58 2.37 9.81
N GLY A 122 -18.42 1.79 8.63
CA GLY A 122 -18.45 0.34 8.42
C GLY A 122 -17.46 -0.38 9.32
N CYS A 123 -16.18 0.03 9.31
CA CYS A 123 -15.13 -0.56 10.14
C CYS A 123 -15.43 -0.50 11.64
N LEU A 124 -15.95 0.62 12.14
CA LEU A 124 -16.28 0.79 13.56
C LEU A 124 -17.52 0.00 13.99
N THR A 125 -18.37 -0.39 13.04
CA THR A 125 -19.58 -1.18 13.28
C THR A 125 -19.42 -2.65 12.94
N LEU A 126 -18.21 -3.09 12.56
CA LEU A 126 -17.95 -4.51 12.35
C LEU A 126 -18.21 -5.26 13.66
N PRO A 127 -18.88 -6.42 13.60
CA PRO A 127 -19.02 -7.25 14.79
C PRO A 127 -17.62 -7.67 15.26
N GLU A 128 -17.43 -7.73 16.57
CA GLU A 128 -16.25 -8.39 17.13
C GLU A 128 -16.22 -9.83 16.62
N PRO A 129 -15.07 -10.31 16.10
CA PRO A 129 -14.96 -11.69 15.68
C PRO A 129 -15.14 -12.62 16.89
N ASP A 130 -15.66 -13.82 16.66
CA ASP A 130 -15.64 -14.87 17.68
C ASP A 130 -14.19 -15.06 18.15
N PRO A 131 -13.89 -14.92 19.45
CA PRO A 131 -12.54 -15.14 19.96
C PRO A 131 -11.98 -16.53 19.61
N LEU A 132 -12.85 -17.53 19.39
CA LEU A 132 -12.46 -18.89 19.00
C LEU A 132 -12.05 -18.99 17.51
N ALA A 133 -12.40 -18.01 16.68
CA ALA A 133 -12.00 -17.98 15.27
C ALA A 133 -10.47 -17.85 15.10
N ALA A 134 -9.74 -17.42 16.14
CA ALA A 134 -8.28 -17.39 16.16
C ALA A 134 -7.63 -18.77 15.93
N PHE A 135 -8.38 -19.87 16.06
CA PHE A 135 -7.90 -21.24 15.93
C PHE A 135 -8.20 -21.87 14.55
N ASP A 136 -9.09 -21.29 13.75
CA ASP A 136 -9.69 -21.99 12.60
C ASP A 136 -8.78 -22.05 11.37
N GLU A 137 -7.93 -21.04 11.15
CA GLU A 137 -7.15 -20.87 9.91
C GLU A 137 -5.65 -21.15 10.10
N VAL A 138 -5.29 -21.91 11.14
CA VAL A 138 -3.88 -22.25 11.43
C VAL A 138 -3.39 -23.42 10.56
N TYR A 139 -4.24 -24.42 10.35
CA TYR A 139 -4.02 -25.58 9.48
C TYR A 139 -5.31 -25.91 8.73
N GLU A 140 -5.20 -26.56 7.57
CA GLU A 140 -6.38 -27.04 6.81
C GLU A 140 -7.27 -27.97 7.65
N GLU A 141 -6.65 -28.89 8.39
CA GLU A 141 -7.33 -29.71 9.39
C GLU A 141 -6.85 -29.32 10.79
N GLN A 142 -7.78 -29.12 11.72
CA GLN A 142 -7.39 -28.83 13.09
C GLN A 142 -6.65 -30.03 13.72
N THR A 143 -5.45 -29.75 14.22
CA THR A 143 -4.70 -30.73 15.01
C THR A 143 -5.37 -30.94 16.36
N SER A 144 -5.19 -32.13 16.95
CA SER A 144 -5.69 -32.43 18.30
C SER A 144 -5.19 -31.42 19.34
N TYR A 145 -3.97 -30.91 19.18
CA TYR A 145 -3.40 -29.91 20.08
C TYR A 145 -4.12 -28.55 19.99
N LEU A 146 -4.50 -28.12 18.78
CA LEU A 146 -5.27 -26.89 18.61
C LEU A 146 -6.70 -27.04 19.12
N LEU A 147 -7.32 -28.20 18.94
CA LEU A 147 -8.64 -28.50 19.53
C LEU A 147 -8.59 -28.40 21.06
N ASP A 148 -7.57 -28.97 21.70
CA ASP A 148 -7.38 -28.88 23.14
C ASP A 148 -7.17 -27.43 23.60
N GLN A 149 -6.39 -26.63 22.86
CA GLN A 149 -6.18 -25.21 23.18
C GLN A 149 -7.46 -24.39 22.98
N GLN A 150 -8.19 -24.59 21.89
CA GLN A 150 -9.46 -23.92 21.62
C GLN A 150 -10.48 -24.23 22.72
N GLN A 151 -10.56 -25.49 23.16
CA GLN A 151 -11.45 -25.89 24.24
C GLN A 151 -11.06 -25.23 25.58
N ARG A 152 -9.77 -25.22 25.94
CA ARG A 152 -9.31 -24.51 27.15
C ARG A 152 -9.58 -23.01 27.10
N TYR A 153 -9.44 -22.40 25.93
CA TYR A 153 -9.73 -20.97 25.77
C TYR A 153 -11.23 -20.68 25.87
N ARG A 154 -12.07 -21.55 25.32
CA ARG A 154 -13.54 -21.51 25.49
C ARG A 154 -13.93 -21.58 26.97
N GLU A 155 -13.34 -22.51 27.73
CA GLU A 155 -13.56 -22.64 29.17
C GLU A 155 -13.08 -21.40 29.95
N TYR A 156 -11.93 -20.84 29.57
CA TYR A 156 -11.41 -19.60 30.15
C TYR A 156 -12.38 -18.43 29.93
N LEU A 157 -12.91 -18.24 28.72
CA LEU A 157 -13.88 -17.17 28.43
C LEU A 157 -15.16 -17.34 29.24
N ALA A 158 -15.69 -18.57 29.31
CA ALA A 158 -16.89 -18.88 30.11
C ALA A 158 -16.70 -18.62 31.62
N SER A 159 -15.46 -18.67 32.13
CA SER A 159 -15.16 -18.38 33.53
C SER A 159 -15.46 -16.93 33.95
N PHE A 160 -15.53 -16.00 33.00
CA PHE A 160 -15.88 -14.60 33.25
C PHE A 160 -17.39 -14.33 33.20
N GLU A 161 -18.19 -15.21 32.60
CA GLU A 161 -19.65 -15.02 32.45
C GLU A 161 -20.44 -15.31 33.74
N GLY A 162 -19.84 -15.98 34.71
CA GLY A 162 -20.45 -16.31 36.01
C GLY A 162 -19.94 -15.48 37.21
N ALA A 163 -19.16 -14.44 36.95
CA ALA A 163 -18.53 -13.58 37.97
C ALA A 163 -19.21 -12.20 38.03
N GLU A 164 -20.52 -12.18 38.34
CA GLU A 164 -21.22 -11.00 38.87
C GLU A 164 -21.58 -11.22 40.35
#